data_AF-A0A7X7VCW3-F1
#
_entry.id   AF-A0A7X7VCW3-F1
#
_cell.length_a   1.000
_cell.length_b   1.000
_cell.length_c   1.000
_cell.angle_alpha   90.00
_cell.angle_beta   90.00
_cell.angle_gamma   90.00
#
_symmetry.space_group_name_H-M   'P 1'
#
loop_
_entity.id
_entity.type
_entity.pdbx_description
1 polymer ?
#
loop_
_entity_poly.entity_id
_entity_poly.type
_entity_poly.pdbx_seq_one_letter_code
_entity_poly.pdbx_strand_id
1 'polypeptide(L)'
;MKDKLSPEEFVKLAVTRLRLENYKGIHSVYSGFNEAFKAYFDGANPIEATDALAQQGKIGLRPVKGGVMLYLPGEGPEMSRGDMALKKMGLLEKP
;
A
#
# COMPACT_ATOMS: atom_id res chain seq x y z
N MET A 1 25.56 9.86 -11.92
CA MET A 1 24.30 9.20 -12.32
C MET A 1 23.46 9.09 -11.06
N LYS A 2 22.16 9.42 -11.08
CA LYS A 2 21.30 9.07 -9.94
C LYS A 2 21.02 7.58 -10.04
N ASP A 3 21.38 6.83 -9.01
CA ASP A 3 21.05 5.40 -8.93
C ASP A 3 19.54 5.20 -9.06
N LYS A 4 19.11 4.07 -9.65
CA LYS A 4 17.69 3.70 -9.69
C LYS A 4 17.18 3.61 -8.25
N LEU A 5 15.96 4.09 -8.01
CA LEU A 5 15.31 3.93 -6.72
C LEU A 5 15.15 2.44 -6.40
N SER A 6 15.34 2.09 -5.14
CA SER A 6 14.89 0.79 -4.64
C SER A 6 13.35 0.70 -4.70
N PRO A 7 12.77 -0.52 -4.69
CA PRO A 7 11.32 -0.69 -4.60
C PRO A 7 10.69 0.04 -3.41
N GLU A 8 11.38 0.08 -2.28
CA GLU A 8 10.92 0.78 -1.07
C GLU A 8 10.83 2.29 -1.29
N GLU A 9 11.91 2.90 -1.81
CA GLU A 9 11.95 4.34 -2.09
C GLU A 9 10.92 4.73 -3.16
N PHE A 10 10.78 3.88 -4.19
CA PHE A 10 9.78 4.08 -5.24
C PHE A 10 8.36 4.10 -4.67
N VAL A 11 8.00 3.14 -3.80
CA VAL A 11 6.67 3.12 -3.17
C VAL A 11 6.45 4.35 -2.29
N LYS A 12 7.43 4.71 -1.45
CA LYS A 12 7.32 5.89 -0.57
C LYS A 12 7.13 7.18 -1.37
N LEU A 13 7.87 7.32 -2.48
CA LEU A 13 7.72 8.44 -3.40
C LEU A 13 6.33 8.45 -4.04
N ALA A 14 5.87 7.30 -4.54
CA ALA A 14 4.57 7.17 -5.17
C ALA A 14 3.42 7.53 -4.22
N VAL A 15 3.42 6.99 -2.99
CA VAL A 15 2.41 7.33 -1.98
C VAL A 15 2.42 8.83 -1.70
N THR A 16 3.60 9.44 -1.52
CA THR A 16 3.72 10.87 -1.21
C THR A 16 3.24 11.76 -2.36
N ARG A 17 3.51 11.37 -3.60
CA ARG A 17 3.22 12.20 -4.79
C ARG A 17 1.85 11.99 -5.40
N LEU A 18 1.29 10.79 -5.27
CA LEU A 18 0.05 10.39 -5.95
C LEU A 18 -1.15 10.35 -5.00
N ARG A 19 -0.95 10.42 -3.67
CA ARG A 19 -2.09 10.51 -2.73
C ARG A 19 -2.80 11.84 -2.91
N LEU A 20 -4.13 11.78 -2.84
CA LEU A 20 -4.97 12.96 -2.76
C LEU A 20 -4.89 13.56 -1.35
N GLU A 21 -5.09 14.87 -1.22
CA GLU A 21 -4.85 15.63 0.03
C GLU A 21 -5.48 15.01 1.28
N ASN A 22 -6.70 14.45 1.16
CA ASN A 22 -7.44 13.87 2.27
C ASN A 22 -7.22 12.35 2.46
N TYR A 23 -6.25 11.76 1.76
CA TYR A 23 -6.00 10.32 1.77
C TYR A 23 -4.56 10.02 2.20
N LYS A 24 -4.41 9.06 3.12
CA LYS A 24 -3.10 8.62 3.63
C LYS A 24 -2.36 7.66 2.70
N GLY A 25 -3.00 7.18 1.64
CA GLY A 25 -2.47 6.13 0.77
C GLY A 25 -3.02 6.21 -0.64
N ILE A 26 -2.58 5.29 -1.50
CA ILE A 26 -2.95 5.21 -2.92
C ILE A 26 -3.46 3.83 -3.28
N HIS A 27 -4.36 3.74 -4.26
CA HIS A 27 -4.82 2.45 -4.79
C HIS A 27 -3.86 1.97 -5.88
N SER A 28 -3.38 0.73 -5.81
CA SER A 28 -2.36 0.18 -6.71
C SER A 28 -2.71 0.27 -8.20
N VAL A 29 -3.97 0.00 -8.55
CA VAL A 29 -4.49 0.12 -9.92
C VAL A 29 -4.88 1.56 -10.27
N TYR A 30 -5.83 2.17 -9.54
CA TYR A 30 -6.38 3.49 -9.92
C TYR A 30 -5.39 4.65 -9.87
N SER A 31 -4.28 4.54 -9.12
CA SER A 31 -3.21 5.54 -9.16
C SER A 31 -2.23 5.37 -10.33
N GLY A 32 -2.38 4.31 -11.14
CA GLY A 32 -1.40 3.93 -12.15
C GLY A 32 -0.11 3.32 -11.58
N PHE A 33 -0.02 3.12 -10.26
CA PHE A 33 1.19 2.63 -9.59
C PHE A 33 1.71 1.31 -10.19
N ASN A 34 0.84 0.34 -10.44
CA ASN A 34 1.26 -0.97 -10.98
C ASN A 34 1.91 -0.85 -12.36
N GLU A 35 1.37 0.00 -13.25
CA GLU A 35 1.91 0.22 -14.58
C GLU A 35 3.24 0.97 -14.51
N ALA A 36 3.31 2.02 -13.70
CA ALA A 36 4.53 2.79 -13.46
C ALA A 36 5.65 1.93 -12.85
N PHE A 37 5.32 1.06 -11.90
CA PHE A 37 6.28 0.16 -11.25
C PHE A 37 6.87 -0.83 -12.27
N LYS A 38 6.01 -1.50 -13.05
CA LYS A 38 6.44 -2.43 -14.10
C LYS A 38 7.35 -1.72 -15.12
N ALA A 39 6.98 -0.52 -15.54
CA ALA A 39 7.79 0.25 -16.49
C ALA A 39 9.16 0.66 -15.91
N TYR A 40 9.21 1.05 -14.64
CA TYR A 40 10.44 1.51 -13.99
C TYR A 40 11.41 0.36 -13.65
N PHE A 41 10.88 -0.80 -13.29
CA PHE A 41 11.63 -2.00 -12.89
C PHE A 41 11.62 -3.10 -13.97
N ASP A 42 11.61 -2.70 -15.24
CA ASP A 42 11.86 -3.60 -16.39
C ASP A 42 10.96 -4.86 -16.42
N GLY A 43 9.67 -4.66 -16.09
CA GLY A 43 8.65 -5.70 -16.09
C GLY A 43 8.47 -6.44 -14.76
N ALA A 44 9.18 -6.06 -13.69
CA ALA A 44 9.05 -6.67 -12.37
C ALA A 44 7.61 -6.66 -11.84
N ASN A 45 7.24 -7.72 -11.10
CA ASN A 45 5.90 -7.85 -10.53
C ASN A 45 5.70 -6.92 -9.32
N PRO A 46 4.81 -5.91 -9.39
CA PRO A 46 4.57 -5.00 -8.27
C PRO A 46 3.93 -5.69 -7.07
N ILE A 47 3.19 -6.79 -7.28
CA ILE A 47 2.51 -7.52 -6.20
C ILE A 47 3.56 -8.18 -5.31
N GLU A 48 4.44 -8.99 -5.89
CA GLU A 48 5.53 -9.66 -5.17
C GLU A 48 6.43 -8.67 -4.43
N ALA A 49 6.81 -7.57 -5.10
CA ALA A 49 7.65 -6.55 -4.50
C ALA A 49 6.99 -5.85 -3.30
N THR A 50 5.71 -5.48 -3.43
CA THR A 50 5.00 -4.77 -2.35
C THR A 50 4.61 -5.71 -1.21
N ASP A 51 4.25 -6.96 -1.48
CA ASP A 51 3.99 -7.97 -0.45
C ASP A 51 5.25 -8.24 0.38
N ALA A 52 6.42 -8.39 -0.25
CA ALA A 52 7.68 -8.56 0.46
C ALA A 52 8.03 -7.35 1.36
N LEU A 53 7.80 -6.13 0.86
CA LEU A 53 8.00 -4.91 1.66
C LEU A 53 7.02 -4.81 2.83
N ALA A 54 5.77 -5.20 2.65
CA ALA A 54 4.75 -5.19 3.69
C ALA A 54 5.05 -6.23 4.79
N GLN A 55 5.50 -7.43 4.41
CA GLN A 55 5.96 -8.45 5.37
C GLN A 55 7.15 -7.97 6.21
N GLN A 56 8.00 -7.11 5.64
CA GLN A 56 9.11 -6.46 6.35
C GLN A 56 8.70 -5.22 7.15
N GLY A 57 7.41 -4.82 7.14
CA GLY A 57 6.92 -3.61 7.82
C GLY A 57 7.36 -2.29 7.18
N LYS A 58 7.92 -2.34 5.97
CA LYS A 58 8.47 -1.16 5.26
C LYS A 58 7.42 -0.31 4.57
N ILE A 59 6.23 -0.87 4.37
CA ILE A 59 5.02 -0.20 3.87
C ILE A 59 3.78 -0.82 4.51
N GLY A 60 2.65 -0.11 4.46
CA GLY A 60 1.35 -0.69 4.80
C GLY A 60 0.61 -1.13 3.53
N LEU A 61 0.00 -2.33 3.57
CA LEU A 61 -0.91 -2.80 2.53
C LEU A 61 -2.28 -3.10 3.12
N ARG A 62 -3.33 -2.78 2.36
CA ARG A 62 -4.71 -3.18 2.68
C ARG A 62 -5.41 -3.71 1.44
N PRO A 63 -5.82 -4.98 1.41
CA PRO A 63 -6.66 -5.50 0.35
C PRO A 63 -7.98 -4.72 0.24
N VAL A 64 -8.33 -4.36 -0.99
CA VAL A 64 -9.58 -3.69 -1.33
C VAL A 64 -10.16 -4.31 -2.61
N LYS A 65 -11.39 -3.94 -2.97
CA LYS A 65 -12.00 -4.45 -4.21
C LYS A 65 -11.16 -3.97 -5.40
N GLY A 66 -10.65 -4.91 -6.19
CA GLY A 66 -9.92 -4.62 -7.43
C GLY A 66 -8.44 -4.24 -7.24
N GLY A 67 -7.86 -4.45 -6.06
CA GLY A 67 -6.43 -4.21 -5.83
C GLY A 67 -6.06 -4.09 -4.36
N VAL A 68 -5.03 -3.30 -4.09
CA VAL A 68 -4.56 -3.02 -2.73
C VAL A 68 -4.38 -1.51 -2.55
N MET A 69 -4.62 -1.02 -1.34
CA MET A 69 -4.19 0.30 -0.93
C MET A 69 -2.77 0.20 -0.38
N LEU A 70 -1.87 1.07 -0.85
CA LEU A 70 -0.52 1.25 -0.34
C LEU A 70 -0.45 2.46 0.59
N TYR A 71 0.26 2.32 1.70
CA TYR A 71 0.47 3.34 2.71
C TYR A 71 1.94 3.42 3.11
N LEU A 72 2.36 4.56 3.63
CA LEU A 72 3.60 4.64 4.39
C LEU A 72 3.50 3.78 5.68
N PRO A 73 4.62 3.32 6.26
CA PRO A 73 4.61 2.59 7.53
C PRO A 73 3.79 3.31 8.60
N GLY A 74 2.85 2.59 9.22
CA GLY A 74 2.02 3.13 10.30
C GLY A 74 0.96 4.17 9.90
N GLU A 75 0.90 4.62 8.63
CA GLU A 75 -0.14 5.56 8.17
C GLU A 75 -1.43 4.86 7.72
N GLY A 76 -1.38 3.53 7.58
CA GLY A 76 -2.54 2.71 7.27
C GLY A 76 -3.58 2.69 8.40
N PRO A 77 -4.81 2.23 8.11
CA PRO A 77 -5.83 2.06 9.13
C PRO A 77 -5.45 0.92 10.10
N GLU A 78 -5.60 1.17 11.41
CA GLU A 78 -5.26 0.21 12.46
C GLU A 78 -6.19 -1.02 12.48
N MET A 79 -7.44 -0.86 12.06
CA MET A 79 -8.43 -1.94 12.01
C MET A 79 -8.71 -2.35 10.57
N SER A 80 -8.69 -3.66 10.31
CA SER A 80 -9.15 -4.22 9.05
C SER A 80 -10.67 -4.03 8.90
N ARG A 81 -11.20 -4.24 7.68
CA ARG A 81 -12.66 -4.24 7.50
C ARG A 81 -13.32 -5.39 8.26
N GLY A 82 -12.63 -6.52 8.40
CA GLY A 82 -13.07 -7.65 9.21
C GLY A 82 -13.19 -7.26 10.68
N ASP A 83 -12.16 -6.64 11.25
CA ASP A 83 -12.17 -6.20 12.65
C ASP A 83 -13.31 -5.20 12.91
N MET A 84 -13.52 -4.27 11.97
CA MET A 84 -14.64 -3.32 12.05
C MET A 84 -16.00 -4.03 11.95
N ALA A 85 -16.12 -5.08 11.14
CA ALA A 85 -17.34 -5.88 11.04
C ALA A 85 -17.58 -6.66 12.34
N LEU A 86 -16.57 -7.36 12.86
CA LEU A 86 -16.64 -8.09 14.13
C LEU A 86 -17.00 -7.14 15.29
N LYS A 87 -16.40 -5.95 15.32
CA LYS A 87 -16.75 -4.91 16.30
C LYS A 87 -18.22 -4.49 16.20
N LYS A 88 -18.73 -4.24 14.98
CA LYS A 88 -20.15 -3.90 14.77
C LYS A 88 -21.10 -5.03 15.14
N MET A 89 -20.64 -6.28 15.05
CA MET A 89 -21.39 -7.46 15.49
C MET A 89 -21.33 -7.67 17.01
N GLY A 90 -20.55 -6.87 17.74
CA GLY A 90 -20.32 -7.07 19.18
C GLY A 90 -19.42 -8.28 19.49
N LEU A 91 -18.67 -8.78 18.51
CA LEU A 91 -17.78 -9.96 18.63
C LEU A 91 -16.31 -9.59 18.80
N LEU A 92 -16.00 -8.29 18.80
CA LEU A 92 -14.67 -7.75 19.06
C LEU A 92 -14.81 -6.60 20.04
N GLU A 93 -14.62 -6.89 21.32
CA GLU A 93 -14.33 -5.87 22.32
C GLU A 93 -12.83 -5.57 22.26
N LYS A 94 -12.48 -4.28 22.23
CA LYS A 94 -11.08 -3.87 22.12
C LYS A 94 -10.26 -4.44 23.30
N PRO A 95 -8.97 -4.76 23.13
CA PRO A 95 -8.02 -4.60 24.22
C PRO A 95 -7.88 -3.12 24.61
#